data_AF-A0A6I5CRZ2-F1
#
_entry.id   AF-A0A6I5CRZ2-F1
#
_cell.length_a   1.000
_cell.length_b   1.000
_cell.length_c   1.000
_cell.angle_alpha   90.00
_cell.angle_beta   90.00
_cell.angle_gamma   90.00
#
_symmetry.space_group_name_H-M   'P 1'
#
loop_
_entity.id
_entity.type
_entity.pdbx_description
1 polymer ?
#
loop_
_entity_poly.entity_id
_entity_poly.type
_entity_poly.pdbx_seq_one_letter_code
_entity_poly.pdbx_strand_id
1 'polypeptide(L)' 'ADPYAVDERLGADPRLAPLVAARPGLRSPGSADPDETALRALTGPDAAGELVRRHGKALDAPCGTLTHL' A
#
# COMPACT_ATOMS: atom_id res chain seq x y z
N ALA A 1 -2.33 0.13 -14.59
CA ALA A 1 -3.05 1.30 -15.13
C ALA A 1 -2.04 2.38 -15.55
N ASP A 2 -2.35 3.21 -16.54
CA ASP A 2 -1.57 4.42 -16.86
C ASP A 2 -1.93 5.52 -15.84
N PRO A 3 -0.99 6.11 -15.09
CA PRO A 3 -1.32 7.10 -14.06
C PRO A 3 -1.88 8.39 -14.64
N TYR A 4 -1.39 8.81 -15.81
CA TYR A 4 -1.80 10.07 -16.42
C TYR A 4 -3.21 9.96 -16.97
N ALA A 5 -3.57 8.82 -17.55
CA ALA A 5 -4.93 8.56 -18.01
C ALA A 5 -5.94 8.50 -16.83
N VAL A 6 -5.50 8.06 -15.65
CA VAL A 6 -6.33 8.07 -14.43
C VAL A 6 -6.50 9.50 -13.92
N ASP A 7 -5.42 10.27 -13.83
CA ASP A 7 -5.47 11.66 -13.38
C ASP A 7 -6.33 12.52 -14.30
N GLU A 8 -6.21 12.37 -15.61
CA GLU A 8 -7.05 13.08 -16.59
C GLU A 8 -8.53 12.76 -16.38
N ARG A 9 -8.87 11.48 -16.21
CA ARG A 9 -10.26 11.06 -16.07
C ARG A 9 -10.88 11.49 -14.74
N LEU A 10 -10.15 11.31 -13.64
CA LEU A 10 -10.65 11.67 -12.30
C LEU A 10 -10.60 13.18 -12.06
N GLY A 11 -9.61 13.87 -12.62
CA GLY A 11 -9.44 15.32 -12.52
C GLY A 11 -10.53 16.13 -13.22
N ALA A 12 -11.28 15.51 -14.14
CA ALA A 12 -12.44 16.13 -14.77
C ALA A 12 -13.69 16.18 -13.86
N ASP A 13 -13.77 15.37 -12.79
CA ASP A 13 -14.89 15.43 -11.83
C ASP A 13 -14.62 16.53 -10.78
N PRO A 14 -15.50 17.54 -10.63
CA PRO A 14 -15.29 18.65 -9.69
C PRO A 14 -15.10 18.24 -8.23
N ARG A 15 -15.66 17.11 -7.80
CA ARG A 15 -15.52 16.59 -6.43
C ARG A 15 -14.19 15.88 -6.23
N LEU A 16 -13.60 15.31 -7.28
CA LEU A 16 -12.33 14.58 -7.23
C LEU A 16 -11.13 15.43 -7.64
N ALA A 17 -11.33 16.47 -8.44
CA ALA A 17 -10.27 17.33 -8.95
C ALA A 17 -9.33 17.89 -7.86
N PRO A 18 -9.82 18.40 -6.71
CA PRO A 18 -8.93 18.86 -5.64
C PRO A 18 -8.08 17.73 -5.04
N LEU A 19 -8.61 16.50 -4.99
CA LEU A 19 -7.91 15.33 -4.45
C LEU A 19 -6.81 14.84 -5.40
N VAL A 20 -7.10 14.81 -6.71
CA VAL A 20 -6.12 14.46 -7.76
C VAL A 20 -5.00 15.50 -7.80
N ALA A 21 -5.35 16.79 -7.80
CA ALA A 21 -4.37 17.88 -7.81
C ALA A 21 -3.44 17.88 -6.57
N ALA A 22 -3.94 17.40 -5.43
CA ALA A 22 -3.13 17.28 -4.22
C ALA A 22 -2.06 16.18 -4.29
N ARG A 23 -2.24 15.16 -5.14
CA ARG A 23 -1.33 14.00 -5.27
C ARG A 23 -1.28 13.48 -6.72
N PRO A 24 -0.75 14.26 -7.68
CA PRO A 24 -0.68 13.84 -9.08
C PRO A 24 0.18 12.58 -9.24
N GLY A 25 -0.26 11.66 -10.09
CA GLY A 25 0.41 10.41 -10.40
C GLY A 25 0.30 9.32 -9.32
N LEU A 26 -0.54 9.51 -8.29
CA LEU A 26 -0.72 8.53 -7.22
C LEU A 26 -1.17 7.17 -7.79
N ARG A 27 -0.57 6.10 -7.27
CA ARG A 27 -0.82 4.72 -7.70
C ARG A 27 -1.51 3.96 -6.58
N SER A 28 -2.44 3.09 -6.94
CA SER A 28 -2.84 2.02 -6.03
C SER A 28 -1.61 1.15 -5.74
N PRO A 29 -1.32 0.84 -4.47
CA PRO A 29 -0.38 -0.23 -4.16
C PRO A 29 -0.81 -1.52 -4.88
N GLY A 30 0.16 -2.22 -5.45
CA GLY A 30 -0.08 -3.58 -5.95
C GLY A 30 -0.20 -4.58 -4.80
N SER A 31 -0.74 -5.76 -5.09
CA SER A 31 -0.76 -6.91 -4.17
C SER A 31 0.30 -7.90 -4.64
N ALA A 32 1.44 -7.95 -3.96
CA ALA A 32 2.50 -8.92 -4.27
C ALA A 32 2.04 -10.36 -3.97
N ASP A 33 1.29 -10.52 -2.88
CA ASP A 33 0.64 -11.76 -2.47
C ASP A 33 -0.81 -11.46 -2.04
N PRO A 34 -1.82 -12.11 -2.64
CA PRO A 34 -3.22 -11.83 -2.36
C PRO A 34 -3.66 -12.25 -0.96
N ASP A 35 -3.09 -13.32 -0.41
CA ASP A 35 -3.43 -13.82 0.93
C ASP A 35 -2.85 -12.90 2.01
N GLU A 36 -1.60 -12.46 1.83
CA GLU A 36 -0.98 -11.44 2.68
C GLU A 36 -1.80 -10.14 2.68
N THR A 37 -2.24 -9.71 1.49
CA THR A 37 -3.06 -8.49 1.34
C THR A 37 -4.41 -8.65 2.04
N ALA A 38 -5.06 -9.79 1.90
CA ALA A 38 -6.33 -10.08 2.57
C ALA A 38 -6.17 -10.09 4.10
N LEU A 39 -5.12 -10.74 4.62
CA LEU A 39 -4.83 -10.76 6.05
C LEU A 39 -4.59 -9.35 6.59
N ARG A 40 -3.75 -8.54 5.93
CA ARG A 40 -3.49 -7.15 6.33
C ARG A 40 -4.75 -6.29 6.33
N ALA A 41 -5.62 -6.47 5.33
CA ALA A 41 -6.89 -5.75 5.24
C ALA A 41 -7.84 -6.13 6.39
N LEU A 42 -7.86 -7.40 6.80
CA LEU A 42 -8.72 -7.89 7.88
C LEU A 42 -8.18 -7.57 9.28
N THR A 43 -6.87 -7.67 9.50
CA THR A 43 -6.27 -7.50 10.83
C THR A 43 -5.89 -6.05 11.14
N GLY A 44 -5.71 -5.22 10.11
CA GLY A 44 -5.15 -3.88 10.27
C GLY A 44 -3.63 -3.86 10.54
N PRO A 45 -3.03 -2.66 10.59
CA PRO A 45 -1.58 -2.49 10.57
C PRO A 45 -0.86 -3.00 11.81
N ASP A 46 -1.39 -2.76 13.01
CA ASP A 46 -0.71 -3.12 14.26
C ASP A 46 -0.65 -4.65 14.46
N ALA A 47 -1.79 -5.33 14.28
CA ALA A 47 -1.88 -6.78 14.40
C ALA A 47 -1.11 -7.48 13.27
N ALA A 48 -1.14 -6.96 12.04
CA ALA A 48 -0.29 -7.46 10.96
C ALA A 48 1.21 -7.35 11.30
N GLY A 49 1.63 -6.23 11.90
CA GLY A 49 2.99 -6.04 12.37
C GLY A 49 3.40 -7.02 13.48
N GLU A 50 2.47 -7.40 14.36
CA GLU A 50 2.71 -8.46 15.35
C GLU A 50 2.85 -9.85 14.71
N LEU A 51 2.00 -10.18 13.74
CA LEU A 51 2.08 -11.45 13.01
C LEU A 51 3.41 -11.60 12.29
N VAL A 52 3.89 -10.56 11.60
CA VAL A 52 5.20 -10.58 10.92
C VAL A 52 6.34 -10.74 11.92
N ARG A 53 6.30 -10.06 13.09
CA ARG A 53 7.33 -10.24 14.12
C ARG A 53 7.35 -11.64 14.74
N ARG A 54 6.19 -12.29 14.86
CA ARG A 54 6.07 -13.61 15.50
C ARG A 54 6.34 -14.75 14.52
N HIS A 55 5.94 -14.61 13.28
CA HIS A 55 5.90 -15.71 12.30
C HIS A 55 6.68 -15.44 11.01
N GLY A 56 7.08 -14.20 10.75
CA GLY A 56 7.88 -13.85 9.59
C GLY A 56 9.29 -14.41 9.66
N LYS A 57 9.94 -14.52 8.51
CA LYS A 57 11.35 -14.87 8.40
C LYS A 57 12.20 -13.70 8.88
N ALA A 58 13.06 -13.95 9.87
CA ALA A 58 14.06 -12.98 10.27
C ALA A 58 15.01 -12.67 9.10
N LEU A 59 15.28 -11.39 8.87
CA LEU A 59 16.27 -10.95 7.91
C LEU A 59 17.67 -11.24 8.44
N ASP A 60 18.59 -11.63 7.56
CA ASP A 60 19.99 -11.90 7.93
C ASP A 60 20.67 -10.65 8.50
N ALA A 61 20.25 -9.46 8.04
CA ALA A 61 20.60 -8.17 8.62
C ALA A 61 19.40 -7.21 8.55
N PRO A 62 19.17 -6.37 9.57
CA PRO A 62 18.06 -5.42 9.57
C PRO A 62 18.25 -4.31 8.51
N CYS A 63 17.14 -3.86 7.92
CA CYS A 63 17.10 -2.69 7.04
C CYS A 63 16.31 -1.57 7.74
N GLY A 64 17.01 -0.70 8.47
CA GLY A 64 16.37 0.29 9.33
C GLY A 64 15.54 -0.41 10.42
N THR A 65 14.23 -0.15 10.44
CA THR A 65 13.30 -0.80 11.38
C THR A 65 12.75 -2.14 10.88
N LEU A 66 13.02 -2.52 9.63
CA LEU A 66 12.58 -3.79 9.06
C LEU A 66 13.50 -4.92 9.52
N THR A 67 12.93 -5.90 10.22
CA THR A 67 13.67 -7.04 10.81
C THR A 67 13.15 -8.41 10.37
N HIS A 68 11.89 -8.48 9.92
CA HIS A 68 11.21 -9.71 9.53
C HIS A 68 10.37 -9.47 8.26
N LEU A 69 10.20 -10.50 7.44
CA LEU A 69 9.26 -10.55 6.30
C LEU A 69 8.31 -11.74 6.46
#